data_AF-A0A553FFF2-F1
#
_entry.id   AF-A0A553FFF2-F1
#
_cell.length_a   1.000
_cell.length_b   1.000
_cell.length_c   1.000
_cell.angle_alpha   90.00
_cell.angle_beta   90.00
_cell.angle_gamma   90.00
#
_symmetry.space_group_name_H-M   'P 1'
#
loop_
_entity.id
_entity.type
_entity.pdbx_description
1 polymer ?
#
loop_
_entity_poly.entity_id
_entity_poly.type
_entity_poly.pdbx_seq_one_letter_code
_entity_poly.pdbx_strand_id
1 'polypeptide(L)'
;MKSKSLLTLFLIFNTSCVFCQKRNFSSDIRFLNYLFSTRDYKGASEWINFKLENSPLSRNQTDTLNYYLGKSYYFQKDFTPATTYFNKVSKSSGLHVESTFYCALNLSYMEEYDMAEQKLRKLTLNDSMLFELKKLQLAGLSLLKRDTALYRSFSTYFTQKHHALSKQEINLDLHYNNMKKFKKKSKFLAGFMSAAVPGMGKLYTKRPGEALATFFKTGLIGLPALEAYVKRGSSDARFIIFGSLFSALYIANIWGSVLSVNVYRTELNSTLDEKILLDLHIPLRSIFN
;
A
#
# COMPACT_ATOMS: atom_id res chain seq x y z
N MET A 1 45.77 -30.45 82.17
CA MET A 1 45.12 -30.81 80.89
C MET A 1 44.23 -29.65 80.47
N LYS A 2 44.60 -28.94 79.40
CA LYS A 2 43.97 -27.68 78.97
C LYS A 2 42.89 -27.94 77.92
N SER A 3 41.68 -27.45 78.23
CA SER A 3 40.55 -27.24 77.34
C SER A 3 40.95 -26.43 76.09
N LYS A 4 40.51 -26.86 74.91
CA LYS A 4 40.49 -26.05 73.68
C LYS A 4 39.08 -26.08 73.07
N SER A 5 38.38 -24.98 73.32
CA SER A 5 37.25 -24.39 72.56
C SER A 5 37.44 -24.59 71.05
N LEU A 6 36.51 -25.23 70.33
CA LEU A 6 35.23 -24.68 69.81
C LEU A 6 35.43 -23.42 68.95
N LEU A 7 35.49 -23.59 67.63
CA LEU A 7 35.20 -22.55 66.63
C LEU A 7 34.80 -23.19 65.29
N THR A 8 33.58 -23.70 65.20
CA THR A 8 32.98 -24.17 63.94
C THR A 8 32.28 -22.99 63.28
N LEU A 9 32.92 -22.45 62.23
CA LEU A 9 32.41 -21.34 61.42
C LEU A 9 31.20 -21.82 60.60
N PHE A 10 30.00 -21.35 60.95
CA PHE A 10 28.75 -21.67 60.26
C PHE A 10 28.66 -20.87 58.96
N LEU A 11 28.95 -21.51 57.82
CA LEU A 11 28.77 -20.96 56.48
C LEU A 11 27.29 -21.00 56.13
N ILE A 12 26.56 -19.91 56.40
CA ILE A 12 25.18 -19.72 55.95
C ILE A 12 25.22 -19.47 54.44
N PHE A 13 25.07 -20.54 53.66
CA PHE A 13 24.71 -20.44 52.25
C PHE A 13 23.29 -19.88 52.17
N ASN A 14 23.19 -18.57 51.89
CA ASN A 14 21.95 -17.93 51.47
C ASN A 14 21.57 -18.47 50.07
N THR A 15 20.93 -19.63 50.02
CA THR A 15 20.13 -20.04 48.86
C THR A 15 18.86 -19.20 48.83
N SER A 16 19.01 -17.97 48.37
CA SER A 16 17.87 -17.22 47.88
C SER A 16 17.37 -17.95 46.65
N CYS A 17 16.44 -18.89 46.84
CA CYS A 17 15.57 -19.38 45.78
C CYS A 17 14.82 -18.15 45.25
N VAL A 18 15.37 -17.53 44.22
CA VAL A 18 14.66 -16.55 43.41
C VAL A 18 13.51 -17.33 42.78
N PHE A 19 12.35 -17.31 43.43
CA PHE A 19 11.10 -17.66 42.80
C PHE A 19 10.97 -16.72 41.60
N CYS A 20 11.33 -17.23 40.43
CA CYS A 20 11.01 -16.60 39.16
C CYS A 20 9.51 -16.32 39.20
N GLN A 21 9.13 -15.04 39.33
CA GLN A 21 7.74 -14.66 39.30
C GLN A 21 7.20 -15.18 37.96
N LYS A 22 6.23 -16.12 38.00
CA LYS A 22 5.46 -16.52 36.82
C LYS A 22 4.74 -15.27 36.32
N ARG A 23 5.40 -14.52 35.44
CA ARG A 23 4.81 -13.32 34.83
C ARG A 23 3.59 -13.77 34.05
N ASN A 24 2.43 -13.29 34.47
CA ASN A 24 1.16 -13.67 33.87
C ASN A 24 1.09 -13.13 32.44
N PHE A 25 0.77 -13.97 31.46
CA PHE A 25 0.60 -13.56 30.06
C PHE A 25 -0.42 -12.42 29.89
N SER A 26 -1.40 -12.29 30.80
CA SER A 26 -2.30 -11.14 30.82
C SER A 26 -1.58 -9.79 31.03
N SER A 27 -0.52 -9.75 31.85
CA SER A 27 0.30 -8.54 32.03
C SER A 27 1.10 -8.19 30.78
N ASP A 28 1.55 -9.23 30.08
CA ASP A 28 2.25 -9.14 28.81
C ASP A 28 1.34 -8.56 27.71
N ILE A 29 0.09 -9.00 27.62
CA ILE A 29 -0.89 -8.42 26.69
C ILE A 29 -1.24 -6.97 27.04
N ARG A 30 -1.36 -6.60 28.33
CA ARG A 30 -1.58 -5.20 28.73
C ARG A 30 -0.44 -4.29 28.29
N PHE A 31 0.80 -4.77 28.42
CA PHE A 31 1.96 -4.04 27.94
C PHE A 31 1.97 -3.89 26.41
N LEU A 32 1.62 -4.94 25.67
CA LEU A 32 1.44 -4.83 24.21
C LEU A 32 0.37 -3.81 23.85
N ASN A 33 -0.79 -3.84 24.49
CA ASN A 33 -1.85 -2.87 24.24
C ASN A 33 -1.40 -1.44 24.53
N TYR A 34 -0.57 -1.23 25.57
CA TYR A 34 0.06 0.06 25.84
C TYR A 34 0.94 0.50 24.66
N LEU A 35 1.86 -0.35 24.18
CA LEU A 35 2.71 -0.03 23.03
C LEU A 35 1.90 0.26 21.76
N PHE A 36 0.83 -0.49 21.51
CA PHE A 36 -0.07 -0.22 20.39
C PHE A 36 -0.82 1.11 20.53
N SER A 37 -1.21 1.47 21.76
CA SER A 37 -1.89 2.75 22.05
C SER A 37 -0.95 3.95 21.87
N THR A 38 0.33 3.80 22.20
CA THR A 38 1.38 4.81 21.98
C THR A 38 1.95 4.77 20.56
N ARG A 39 1.46 3.86 19.71
CA ARG A 39 1.94 3.61 18.34
C ARG A 39 3.41 3.20 18.24
N ASP A 40 3.98 2.67 19.33
CA ASP A 40 5.32 2.09 19.34
C ASP A 40 5.30 0.66 18.79
N TYR A 41 4.99 0.53 17.50
CA TYR A 41 4.91 -0.76 16.82
C TYR A 41 6.26 -1.45 16.70
N LYS A 42 7.34 -0.68 16.61
CA LYS A 42 8.71 -1.20 16.55
C LYS A 42 9.08 -1.82 17.90
N GLY A 43 8.91 -1.09 19.00
CA GLY A 43 9.12 -1.61 20.35
C GLY A 43 8.23 -2.83 20.64
N ALA A 44 6.98 -2.82 20.16
CA ALA A 44 6.11 -3.98 20.26
C ALA A 44 6.70 -5.19 19.52
N SER A 45 7.18 -5.04 18.27
CA SER A 45 7.77 -6.15 17.53
C SER A 45 9.06 -6.69 18.17
N GLU A 46 9.93 -5.81 18.66
CA GLU A 46 11.18 -6.20 19.34
C GLU A 46 10.88 -6.98 20.63
N TRP A 47 9.94 -6.49 21.43
CA TRP A 47 9.53 -7.15 22.66
C TRP A 47 8.88 -8.52 22.40
N ILE A 48 8.04 -8.63 21.36
CA ILE A 48 7.40 -9.92 21.00
C ILE A 48 8.45 -10.93 20.55
N ASN A 49 9.41 -10.53 19.71
CA ASN A 49 10.50 -11.41 19.26
C ASN A 49 11.30 -11.94 20.46
N PHE A 50 11.68 -11.04 21.39
CA PHE A 50 12.34 -11.44 22.63
C PHE A 50 11.51 -12.48 23.41
N LYS A 51 10.20 -12.30 23.50
CA LYS A 51 9.30 -13.25 24.19
C LYS A 51 9.17 -14.59 23.49
N LEU A 52 9.07 -14.60 22.16
CA LEU A 52 8.99 -15.83 21.38
C LEU A 52 10.27 -16.68 21.50
N GLU A 53 11.43 -16.04 21.65
CA GLU A 53 12.73 -16.72 21.77
C GLU A 53 13.03 -17.20 23.20
N ASN A 54 12.62 -16.43 24.22
CA ASN A 54 13.13 -16.61 25.58
C ASN A 54 12.07 -17.10 26.59
N SER A 55 10.85 -17.43 26.17
CA SER A 55 9.79 -17.87 27.09
C SER A 55 9.08 -19.13 26.59
N PRO A 56 8.79 -20.10 27.48
CA PRO A 56 7.91 -21.21 27.13
C PRO A 56 6.49 -20.70 26.97
N LEU A 57 5.89 -20.91 25.80
CA LEU A 57 4.56 -20.43 25.44
C LEU A 57 3.67 -21.59 25.05
N SER A 58 2.42 -21.55 25.51
CA SER A 58 1.37 -22.41 24.96
C SER A 58 1.03 -21.97 23.54
N ARG A 59 0.45 -22.88 22.75
CA ARG A 59 0.03 -22.62 21.37
C ARG A 59 -0.85 -21.37 21.24
N ASN A 60 -1.81 -21.18 22.14
CA ASN A 60 -2.70 -20.01 22.12
C ASN A 60 -1.93 -18.70 22.37
N GLN A 61 -0.92 -18.73 23.25
CA GLN A 61 -0.08 -17.57 23.51
C GLN A 61 0.81 -17.25 22.30
N THR A 62 1.38 -18.27 21.66
CA THR A 62 2.15 -18.12 20.42
C THR A 62 1.29 -17.55 19.29
N ASP A 63 0.06 -18.04 19.10
CA ASP A 63 -0.89 -17.50 18.11
C ASP A 63 -1.20 -16.02 18.39
N THR A 64 -1.43 -15.67 19.66
CA THR A 64 -1.67 -14.28 20.07
C THR A 64 -0.47 -13.39 19.77
N LEU A 65 0.74 -13.83 20.13
CA LEU A 65 1.96 -13.08 19.84
C LEU A 65 2.23 -12.95 18.34
N ASN A 66 2.05 -14.01 17.56
CA ASN A 66 2.17 -13.97 16.09
C ASN A 66 1.18 -12.96 15.47
N TYR A 67 -0.06 -12.94 15.95
CA TYR A 67 -1.05 -11.97 15.49
C TYR A 67 -0.61 -10.51 15.80
N TYR A 68 -0.19 -10.22 17.03
CA TYR A 68 0.29 -8.88 17.38
C TYR A 68 1.55 -8.51 16.62
N LEU A 69 2.46 -9.46 16.38
CA LEU A 69 3.66 -9.22 15.60
C LEU A 69 3.32 -8.92 14.14
N GLY A 70 2.36 -9.65 13.56
CA GLY A 70 1.78 -9.36 12.26
C GLY A 70 1.21 -7.94 12.19
N LYS A 71 0.44 -7.52 13.20
CA LYS A 71 -0.09 -6.15 13.28
C LYS A 71 1.00 -5.09 13.45
N SER A 72 2.04 -5.36 14.25
CA SER A 72 3.15 -4.44 14.42
C SER A 72 3.87 -4.17 13.10
N TYR A 73 4.16 -5.21 12.32
CA TYR A 73 4.78 -5.05 11.00
C TYR A 73 3.81 -4.39 10.00
N TYR A 74 2.53 -4.73 10.06
CA TYR A 74 1.50 -4.09 9.23
C TYR A 74 1.47 -2.56 9.41
N PHE A 75 1.45 -2.08 10.66
CA PHE A 75 1.44 -0.65 10.92
C PHE A 75 2.78 0.04 10.59
N GLN A 76 3.87 -0.71 10.54
CA GLN A 76 5.17 -0.25 10.02
C GLN A 76 5.24 -0.27 8.48
N LYS A 77 4.20 -0.77 7.80
CA LYS A 77 4.13 -0.99 6.34
C LYS A 77 5.13 -2.03 5.83
N ASP A 78 5.61 -2.91 6.71
CA ASP A 78 6.48 -4.01 6.35
C ASP A 78 5.63 -5.27 6.09
N PHE A 79 5.10 -5.36 4.87
CA PHE A 79 4.04 -6.32 4.52
C PHE A 79 4.54 -7.78 4.44
N THR A 80 5.81 -8.00 4.13
CA THR A 80 6.41 -9.33 4.03
C THR A 80 6.45 -10.07 5.38
N PRO A 81 7.09 -9.52 6.45
CA PRO A 81 7.03 -10.13 7.77
C PRO A 81 5.61 -10.11 8.34
N ALA A 82 4.82 -9.05 8.10
CA ALA A 82 3.43 -9.03 8.56
C ALA A 82 2.64 -10.25 8.03
N THR A 83 2.72 -10.51 6.72
CA THR A 83 2.11 -11.68 6.07
C THR A 83 2.63 -12.99 6.65
N THR A 84 3.94 -13.08 6.88
CA THR A 84 4.57 -14.26 7.48
C THR A 84 3.99 -14.58 8.85
N TYR A 85 3.88 -13.59 9.73
CA TYR A 85 3.39 -13.80 11.10
C TYR A 85 1.88 -14.01 11.17
N PHE A 86 1.08 -13.31 10.34
CA PHE A 86 -0.34 -13.62 10.22
C PHE A 86 -0.59 -15.05 9.75
N ASN A 87 0.25 -15.59 8.85
CA ASN A 87 0.15 -16.97 8.40
C ASN A 87 0.55 -18.01 9.45
N LYS A 88 1.31 -17.64 10.49
CA LYS A 88 1.65 -18.52 11.60
C LYS A 88 0.48 -18.71 12.58
N VAL A 89 -0.54 -17.85 12.54
CA VAL A 89 -1.72 -17.95 13.41
C VAL A 89 -2.56 -19.16 13.01
N SER A 90 -2.70 -20.11 13.94
CA SER A 90 -3.34 -21.40 13.66
C SER A 90 -4.83 -21.27 13.33
N LYS A 91 -5.35 -22.17 12.49
CA LYS A 91 -6.77 -22.20 12.09
C LYS A 91 -7.75 -22.35 13.25
N SER A 92 -7.31 -22.96 14.35
CA SER A 92 -8.10 -23.14 15.58
C SER A 92 -8.16 -21.88 16.45
N SER A 93 -7.30 -20.89 16.19
CA SER A 93 -7.31 -19.62 16.93
C SER A 93 -8.49 -18.75 16.53
N GLY A 94 -9.12 -18.10 17.51
CA GLY A 94 -10.12 -17.05 17.25
C GLY A 94 -9.58 -15.88 16.43
N LEU A 95 -8.25 -15.68 16.40
CA LEU A 95 -7.57 -14.63 15.64
C LEU A 95 -7.31 -15.02 14.17
N HIS A 96 -7.62 -16.27 13.77
CA HIS A 96 -7.28 -16.78 12.45
C HIS A 96 -7.99 -16.02 11.32
N VAL A 97 -9.28 -15.74 11.52
CA VAL A 97 -10.11 -15.05 10.51
C VAL A 97 -9.57 -13.65 10.27
N GLU A 98 -9.36 -12.88 11.33
CA GLU A 98 -8.79 -11.55 11.25
C GLU A 98 -7.39 -11.56 10.62
N SER A 99 -6.51 -12.47 11.06
CA SER A 99 -5.17 -12.63 10.51
C SER A 99 -5.20 -12.92 9.01
N THR A 100 -6.17 -13.71 8.54
CA THR A 100 -6.34 -14.03 7.11
C THR A 100 -6.75 -12.80 6.31
N PHE A 101 -7.62 -11.95 6.85
CA PHE A 101 -8.01 -10.69 6.20
C PHE A 101 -6.86 -9.70 6.09
N TYR A 102 -6.07 -9.53 7.16
CA TYR A 102 -4.86 -8.69 7.09
C TYR A 102 -3.80 -9.28 6.16
N CYS A 103 -3.62 -10.61 6.17
CA CYS A 103 -2.72 -11.30 5.23
C CYS A 103 -3.11 -11.03 3.77
N ALA A 104 -4.41 -11.14 3.43
CA ALA A 104 -4.89 -10.82 2.09
C ALA A 104 -4.67 -9.34 1.72
N LEU A 105 -4.90 -8.41 2.66
CA LEU A 105 -4.63 -6.99 2.44
C LEU A 105 -3.13 -6.72 2.21
N ASN A 106 -2.24 -7.33 2.98
CA ASN A 106 -0.79 -7.20 2.81
C ASN A 106 -0.34 -7.71 1.44
N LEU A 107 -0.83 -8.88 1.04
CA LEU A 107 -0.58 -9.43 -0.29
C LEU A 107 -1.10 -8.49 -1.40
N SER A 108 -2.22 -7.79 -1.15
CA SER A 108 -2.73 -6.77 -2.07
C SER A 108 -1.79 -5.57 -2.19
N TYR A 109 -1.21 -5.10 -1.09
CA TYR A 109 -0.20 -4.03 -1.11
C TYR A 109 1.09 -4.44 -1.81
N MET A 110 1.41 -5.74 -1.82
CA MET A 110 2.58 -6.30 -2.53
C MET A 110 2.27 -6.70 -3.98
N GLU A 111 1.08 -6.37 -4.50
CA GLU A 111 0.59 -6.74 -5.84
C GLU A 111 0.47 -8.26 -6.08
N GLU A 112 0.52 -9.08 -5.02
CA GLU A 112 0.35 -10.54 -5.05
C GLU A 112 -1.14 -10.93 -5.03
N TYR A 113 -1.92 -10.38 -5.97
CA TYR A 113 -3.38 -10.45 -5.96
C TYR A 113 -3.93 -11.87 -6.01
N ASP A 114 -3.28 -12.78 -6.75
CA ASP A 114 -3.71 -14.18 -6.84
C ASP A 114 -3.54 -14.91 -5.51
N MET A 115 -2.47 -14.61 -4.77
CA MET A 115 -2.25 -15.17 -3.44
C MET A 115 -3.25 -14.61 -2.43
N ALA A 116 -3.53 -13.31 -2.48
CA ALA A 116 -4.57 -12.67 -1.66
C ALA A 116 -5.95 -13.29 -1.92
N GLU A 117 -6.32 -13.47 -3.20
CA GLU A 117 -7.57 -14.09 -3.61
C GLU A 117 -7.66 -15.54 -3.10
N GLN A 118 -6.60 -16.32 -3.25
CA GLN A 118 -6.54 -17.70 -2.77
C GLN A 118 -6.73 -17.79 -1.25
N LYS A 119 -6.12 -16.87 -0.48
CA LYS A 119 -6.28 -16.80 0.98
C LYS A 119 -7.74 -16.59 1.37
N LEU A 120 -8.40 -15.60 0.75
CA LEU A 120 -9.80 -15.29 1.03
C LEU A 120 -10.75 -16.40 0.61
N ARG A 121 -10.55 -17.00 -0.58
CA ARG A 121 -11.43 -18.07 -1.07
C ARG A 121 -11.47 -19.27 -0.13
N LYS A 122 -10.33 -19.65 0.44
CA LYS A 122 -10.19 -20.77 1.40
C LYS A 122 -10.87 -20.54 2.76
N LEU A 123 -11.24 -19.30 3.07
CA LEU A 123 -11.85 -18.95 4.35
C LEU A 123 -13.34 -19.31 4.37
N THR A 124 -13.76 -20.19 5.27
CA THR A 124 -15.18 -20.53 5.50
C THR A 124 -15.73 -19.63 6.60
N LEU A 125 -16.84 -18.94 6.33
CA LEU A 125 -17.42 -17.94 7.22
C LEU A 125 -18.92 -18.19 7.37
N ASN A 126 -19.38 -18.23 8.61
CA ASN A 126 -20.81 -18.34 8.94
C ASN A 126 -21.41 -16.97 9.33
N ASP A 127 -20.58 -16.03 9.77
CA ASP A 127 -21.00 -14.68 10.11
C ASP A 127 -21.28 -13.87 8.84
N SER A 128 -22.47 -13.24 8.77
CA SER A 128 -22.92 -12.52 7.59
C SER A 128 -22.07 -11.28 7.28
N MET A 129 -21.58 -10.57 8.31
CA MET A 129 -20.76 -9.36 8.12
C MET A 129 -19.37 -9.73 7.62
N LEU A 130 -18.75 -10.77 8.19
CA LEU A 130 -17.45 -11.26 7.74
C LEU A 130 -17.54 -11.88 6.34
N PHE A 131 -18.63 -12.55 6.01
CA PHE A 131 -18.86 -13.04 4.65
C PHE A 131 -18.93 -11.89 3.64
N GLU A 132 -19.66 -10.82 3.96
CA GLU A 132 -19.73 -9.62 3.12
C GLU A 132 -18.37 -8.92 3.01
N LEU A 133 -17.62 -8.79 4.11
CA LEU A 133 -16.24 -8.28 4.10
C LEU A 133 -15.33 -9.10 3.16
N LYS A 134 -15.45 -10.44 3.18
CA LYS A 134 -14.74 -11.32 2.23
C LYS A 134 -15.11 -11.00 0.79
N LYS A 135 -16.40 -10.77 0.50
CA LYS A 135 -16.85 -10.41 -0.85
C LYS A 135 -16.37 -9.03 -1.27
N LEU A 136 -16.36 -8.06 -0.36
CA LEU A 136 -15.77 -6.73 -0.56
C LEU A 136 -14.30 -6.83 -0.95
N GLN A 137 -13.49 -7.57 -0.19
CA GLN A 137 -12.06 -7.72 -0.51
C GLN A 137 -11.83 -8.45 -1.83
N LEU A 138 -12.60 -9.51 -2.13
CA LEU A 138 -12.52 -10.20 -3.42
C LEU A 138 -12.94 -9.29 -4.60
N ALA A 139 -13.95 -8.44 -4.40
CA ALA A 139 -14.35 -7.44 -5.38
C ALA A 139 -13.23 -6.40 -5.61
N GLY A 140 -12.64 -5.85 -4.54
CA GLY A 140 -11.51 -4.93 -4.67
C GLY A 140 -10.29 -5.55 -5.35
N LEU A 141 -9.94 -6.79 -5.01
CA LEU A 141 -8.90 -7.56 -5.71
C LEU A 141 -9.19 -7.72 -7.20
N SER A 142 -10.44 -7.99 -7.55
CA SER A 142 -10.86 -8.08 -8.96
C SER A 142 -10.64 -6.74 -9.68
N LEU A 143 -10.92 -5.62 -9.02
CA LEU A 143 -10.66 -4.29 -9.59
C LEU A 143 -9.17 -3.98 -9.74
N LEU A 144 -8.34 -4.34 -8.76
CA LEU A 144 -6.87 -4.21 -8.83
C LEU A 144 -6.31 -5.02 -10.01
N LYS A 145 -6.83 -6.23 -10.22
CA LYS A 145 -6.53 -7.09 -11.39
C LYS A 145 -7.14 -6.61 -12.71
N ARG A 146 -7.93 -5.53 -12.70
CA ARG A 146 -8.74 -5.03 -13.83
C ARG A 146 -9.75 -6.04 -14.38
N ASP A 147 -10.11 -7.05 -13.59
CA ASP A 147 -11.13 -8.03 -13.92
C ASP A 147 -12.53 -7.52 -13.55
N THR A 148 -13.10 -6.78 -14.50
CA THR A 148 -14.43 -6.20 -14.35
C THR A 148 -15.56 -7.22 -14.33
N ALA A 149 -15.32 -8.45 -14.79
CA ALA A 149 -16.32 -9.52 -14.79
C ALA A 149 -16.38 -10.18 -13.41
N LEU A 150 -15.23 -10.54 -12.84
CA LEU A 150 -15.16 -11.06 -11.47
C LEU A 150 -15.65 -10.02 -10.45
N TYR A 151 -15.31 -8.74 -10.64
CA TYR A 151 -15.85 -7.68 -9.79
C TYR A 151 -17.38 -7.76 -9.70
N ARG A 152 -18.05 -7.83 -10.86
CA ARG A 152 -19.52 -7.88 -10.91
C ARG A 152 -20.07 -9.12 -10.23
N SER A 153 -19.37 -10.24 -10.29
CA SER A 153 -19.78 -11.47 -9.61
C SER A 153 -19.70 -11.35 -8.07
N PHE A 154 -18.76 -10.56 -7.54
CA PHE A 154 -18.62 -10.35 -6.10
C PHE A 154 -19.47 -9.20 -5.57
N SER A 155 -19.65 -8.14 -6.37
CA SER A 155 -20.46 -6.98 -5.99
C SER A 155 -21.96 -7.32 -5.87
N THR A 156 -22.44 -8.43 -6.42
CA THR A 156 -23.84 -8.89 -6.19
C THR A 156 -24.13 -9.21 -4.72
N TYR A 157 -23.09 -9.40 -3.92
CA TYR A 157 -23.22 -9.69 -2.48
C TYR A 157 -23.19 -8.43 -1.62
N PHE A 158 -23.04 -7.24 -2.21
CA PHE A 158 -23.11 -5.97 -1.48
C PHE A 158 -24.55 -5.72 -1.07
N THR A 159 -24.80 -5.78 0.23
CA THR A 159 -26.13 -5.55 0.80
C THR A 159 -26.28 -4.13 1.32
N GLN A 160 -25.16 -3.43 1.59
CA GLN A 160 -25.09 -2.11 2.22
C GLN A 160 -25.80 -2.04 3.57
N LYS A 161 -26.11 -3.19 4.19
CA LYS A 161 -26.83 -3.28 5.47
C LYS A 161 -25.92 -3.00 6.65
N HIS A 162 -24.65 -3.39 6.57
CA HIS A 162 -23.69 -3.17 7.63
C HIS A 162 -23.02 -1.80 7.48
N HIS A 163 -23.24 -0.91 8.45
CA HIS A 163 -22.68 0.44 8.44
C HIS A 163 -21.15 0.45 8.27
N ALA A 164 -20.45 -0.54 8.83
CA ALA A 164 -19.00 -0.70 8.71
C ALA A 164 -18.49 -0.99 7.27
N LEU A 165 -19.37 -1.40 6.35
CA LEU A 165 -19.04 -1.81 4.98
C LEU A 165 -19.71 -0.96 3.90
N SER A 166 -20.92 -0.47 4.16
CA SER A 166 -21.79 0.21 3.18
C SER A 166 -21.08 1.28 2.34
N LYS A 167 -20.27 2.14 2.99
CA LYS A 167 -19.53 3.20 2.30
C LYS A 167 -18.48 2.64 1.34
N GLN A 168 -17.77 1.60 1.73
CA GLN A 168 -16.73 0.96 0.93
C GLN A 168 -17.32 0.21 -0.26
N GLU A 169 -18.48 -0.43 -0.09
CA GLU A 169 -19.23 -1.05 -1.20
C GLU A 169 -19.60 -0.02 -2.27
N ILE A 170 -20.18 1.11 -1.84
CA ILE A 170 -20.52 2.24 -2.73
C ILE A 170 -19.25 2.78 -3.41
N ASN A 171 -18.16 2.95 -2.66
CA ASN A 171 -16.91 3.46 -3.22
C ASN A 171 -16.33 2.52 -4.28
N LEU A 172 -16.34 1.20 -4.06
CA LEU A 172 -15.88 0.23 -5.07
C LEU A 172 -16.75 0.29 -6.33
N ASP A 173 -18.06 0.48 -6.21
CA ASP A 173 -18.94 0.68 -7.37
C ASP A 173 -18.63 1.98 -8.12
N LEU A 174 -18.31 3.06 -7.39
CA LEU A 174 -17.85 4.31 -8.00
C LEU A 174 -16.53 4.10 -8.75
N HIS A 175 -15.56 3.39 -8.17
CA HIS A 175 -14.29 3.07 -8.82
C HIS A 175 -14.48 2.21 -10.07
N TYR A 176 -15.34 1.19 -9.99
CA TYR A 176 -15.74 0.36 -11.14
C TYR A 176 -16.33 1.19 -12.28
N ASN A 177 -17.28 2.08 -11.96
CA ASN A 177 -17.92 2.94 -12.94
C ASN A 177 -16.93 3.94 -13.54
N ASN A 178 -16.02 4.48 -12.73
CA ASN A 178 -14.96 5.38 -13.18
C ASN A 178 -14.03 4.66 -14.17
N MET A 179 -13.59 3.43 -13.87
CA MET A 179 -12.79 2.62 -14.79
C MET A 179 -13.47 2.42 -16.15
N LYS A 180 -14.76 2.09 -16.16
CA LYS A 180 -15.52 1.93 -17.41
C LYS A 180 -15.65 3.22 -18.21
N LYS A 181 -15.76 4.36 -17.54
CA LYS A 181 -15.89 5.68 -18.18
C LYS A 181 -14.56 6.21 -18.73
N PHE A 182 -13.42 5.78 -18.18
CA PHE A 182 -12.12 6.28 -18.61
C PHE A 182 -11.72 5.78 -19.99
N LYS A 183 -11.89 6.65 -20.99
CA LYS A 183 -11.34 6.45 -22.34
C LYS A 183 -9.83 6.66 -22.32
N LYS A 184 -9.08 5.67 -22.81
CA LYS A 184 -7.62 5.76 -22.97
C LYS A 184 -7.29 6.92 -23.92
N LYS A 185 -6.54 7.90 -23.43
CA LYS A 185 -6.06 9.03 -24.24
C LYS A 185 -5.14 8.52 -25.37
N SER A 186 -5.36 8.95 -26.61
CA SER A 186 -4.52 8.57 -27.77
C SER A 186 -3.15 9.26 -27.79
N LYS A 187 -2.09 8.48 -28.03
CA LYS A 187 -0.71 8.96 -28.24
C LYS A 187 -0.58 9.75 -29.53
N PHE A 188 -1.14 9.21 -30.62
CA PHE A 188 -1.13 9.87 -31.93
C PHE A 188 -1.80 11.24 -31.86
N LEU A 189 -2.97 11.31 -31.22
CA LEU A 189 -3.68 12.59 -31.07
C LEU A 189 -2.87 13.59 -30.25
N ALA A 190 -2.23 13.16 -29.16
CA ALA A 190 -1.38 14.04 -28.36
C ALA A 190 -0.19 14.57 -29.17
N GLY A 191 0.47 13.72 -29.96
CA GLY A 191 1.54 14.13 -30.86
C GLY A 191 1.06 15.11 -31.93
N PHE A 192 -0.05 14.80 -32.60
CA PHE A 192 -0.65 15.65 -33.63
C PHE A 192 -1.04 17.03 -33.07
N MET A 193 -1.70 17.07 -31.92
CA MET A 193 -2.05 18.33 -31.25
C MET A 193 -0.79 19.16 -30.94
N SER A 194 0.27 18.52 -30.45
CA SER A 194 1.54 19.20 -30.16
C SER A 194 2.34 19.59 -31.40
N ALA A 195 2.10 18.94 -32.53
CA ALA A 195 2.66 19.30 -33.83
C ALA A 195 1.91 20.48 -34.48
N ALA A 196 0.63 20.67 -34.14
CA ALA A 196 -0.12 21.86 -34.53
C ALA A 196 0.25 23.06 -33.67
N VAL A 197 0.27 22.87 -32.35
CA VAL A 197 0.63 23.93 -31.38
C VAL A 197 1.47 23.32 -30.26
N PRO A 198 2.69 23.83 -30.01
CA PRO A 198 3.55 23.32 -28.95
C PRO A 198 2.85 23.25 -27.59
N GLY A 199 2.95 22.11 -26.91
CA GLY A 199 2.33 21.87 -25.61
C GLY A 199 0.88 21.40 -25.61
N MET A 200 0.13 21.46 -26.72
CA MET A 200 -1.29 21.09 -26.73
C MET A 200 -1.56 19.61 -26.40
N GLY A 201 -0.68 18.70 -26.81
CA GLY A 201 -0.75 17.30 -26.41
C GLY A 201 -0.59 17.10 -24.90
N LYS A 202 0.23 17.92 -24.24
CA LYS A 202 0.38 17.91 -22.77
C LYS A 202 -0.86 18.46 -22.07
N LEU A 203 -1.47 19.51 -22.63
CA LEU A 203 -2.75 20.04 -22.15
C LEU A 203 -3.85 18.99 -22.24
N TYR A 204 -3.90 18.24 -23.36
CA TYR A 204 -4.82 17.12 -23.56
C TYR A 204 -4.67 16.00 -22.51
N THR A 205 -3.44 15.80 -22.00
CA THR A 205 -3.14 14.91 -20.86
C THR A 205 -3.29 15.56 -19.49
N LYS A 206 -4.04 16.69 -19.40
CA LYS A 206 -4.31 17.44 -18.16
C LYS A 206 -3.06 18.01 -17.47
N ARG A 207 -2.05 18.41 -18.24
CA ARG A 207 -0.80 19.01 -17.73
C ARG A 207 -0.63 20.45 -18.23
N PRO A 208 -1.45 21.40 -17.73
CA PRO A 208 -1.45 22.77 -18.22
C PRO A 208 -0.13 23.50 -17.96
N GLY A 209 0.51 23.27 -16.80
CA GLY A 209 1.81 23.88 -16.48
C GLY A 209 2.92 23.47 -17.46
N GLU A 210 3.01 22.18 -17.78
CA GLU A 210 3.99 21.69 -18.78
C GLU A 210 3.67 22.15 -20.20
N ALA A 211 2.38 22.23 -20.55
CA ALA A 211 1.92 22.74 -21.84
C ALA A 211 2.35 24.20 -22.03
N LEU A 212 2.06 25.05 -21.05
CA LEU A 212 2.39 26.47 -21.06
C LEU A 212 3.90 26.70 -21.12
N ALA A 213 4.65 25.98 -20.29
CA ALA A 213 6.11 26.07 -20.30
C ALA A 213 6.70 25.67 -21.67
N THR A 214 6.12 24.67 -22.33
CA THR A 214 6.59 24.24 -23.64
C THR A 214 6.25 25.26 -24.73
N PHE A 215 5.04 25.81 -24.70
CA PHE A 215 4.63 26.86 -25.62
C PHE A 215 5.58 28.07 -25.58
N PHE A 216 5.87 28.59 -24.38
CA PHE A 216 6.79 29.72 -24.23
C PHE A 216 8.22 29.38 -24.63
N LYS A 217 8.75 28.21 -24.25
CA LYS A 217 10.11 27.80 -24.62
C LYS A 217 10.28 27.70 -26.13
N THR A 218 9.32 27.06 -26.81
CA THR A 218 9.36 26.91 -28.27
C THR A 218 9.12 28.25 -28.97
N GLY A 219 8.22 29.10 -28.45
CA GLY A 219 7.98 30.45 -28.97
C GLY A 219 9.19 31.38 -28.84
N LEU A 220 9.84 31.38 -27.67
CA LEU A 220 11.01 32.24 -27.39
C LEU A 220 12.17 32.00 -28.36
N ILE A 221 12.34 30.75 -28.81
CA ILE A 221 13.41 30.35 -29.73
C ILE A 221 12.94 30.40 -31.19
N GLY A 222 11.65 30.13 -31.43
CA GLY A 222 11.06 30.15 -32.77
C GLY A 222 10.89 31.56 -33.34
N LEU A 223 10.55 32.55 -32.51
CA LEU A 223 10.35 33.93 -32.97
C LEU A 223 11.64 34.53 -33.56
N PRO A 224 12.81 34.49 -32.89
CA PRO A 224 14.07 34.94 -33.50
C PRO A 224 14.47 34.15 -34.75
N ALA A 225 14.21 32.84 -34.78
CA ALA A 225 14.48 32.01 -35.95
C ALA A 225 13.65 32.46 -37.16
N LEU A 226 12.34 32.68 -36.96
CA LEU A 226 11.44 33.14 -38.01
C LEU A 226 11.83 34.53 -38.51
N GLU A 227 12.16 35.46 -37.61
CA GLU A 227 12.61 36.81 -37.99
C GLU A 227 13.91 36.75 -38.82
N ALA A 228 14.89 35.95 -38.39
CA ALA A 228 16.15 35.80 -39.12
C ALA A 228 15.94 35.23 -40.53
N TYR A 229 15.05 34.24 -40.67
CA TYR A 229 14.68 33.67 -41.97
C TYR A 229 14.02 34.69 -42.89
N VAL A 230 13.01 35.40 -42.41
CA VAL A 230 12.24 36.36 -43.22
C VAL A 230 13.11 37.54 -43.66
N LYS A 231 13.97 38.06 -42.77
CA LYS A 231 14.77 39.26 -43.07
C LYS A 231 16.06 38.97 -43.84
N ARG A 232 16.67 37.78 -43.66
CA ARG A 232 18.04 37.49 -44.14
C ARG A 232 18.19 36.12 -44.82
N GLY A 233 17.12 35.34 -44.92
CA GLY A 233 17.10 34.06 -45.62
C GLY A 233 17.71 32.90 -44.84
N SER A 234 17.77 31.73 -45.48
CA SER A 234 18.20 30.46 -44.87
C SER A 234 19.70 30.39 -44.55
N SER A 235 20.51 31.29 -45.10
CA SER A 235 21.96 31.29 -44.91
C SER A 235 22.43 32.18 -43.73
N ASP A 236 21.51 32.88 -43.04
CA ASP A 236 21.86 33.70 -41.88
C ASP A 236 22.28 32.83 -40.69
N ALA A 237 23.42 33.16 -40.08
CA ALA A 237 23.95 32.40 -38.94
C ALA A 237 22.96 32.31 -37.77
N ARG A 238 22.13 33.34 -37.53
CA ARG A 238 21.14 33.32 -36.44
C ARG A 238 19.97 32.41 -36.79
N PHE A 239 19.57 32.35 -38.06
CA PHE A 239 18.57 31.37 -38.49
C PHE A 239 19.09 29.94 -38.32
N ILE A 240 20.34 29.65 -38.67
CA ILE A 240 20.92 28.31 -38.49
C ILE A 240 20.94 27.92 -37.01
N ILE A 241 21.39 28.83 -36.13
CA ILE A 241 21.48 28.57 -34.68
C ILE A 241 20.09 28.43 -34.05
N PHE A 242 19.23 29.46 -34.17
CA PHE A 242 17.91 29.43 -33.53
C PHE A 242 16.95 28.46 -34.22
N GLY A 243 17.06 28.27 -35.53
CA GLY A 243 16.26 27.33 -36.31
C GLY A 243 16.60 25.87 -36.00
N SER A 244 17.88 25.53 -35.83
CA SER A 244 18.27 24.18 -35.40
C SER A 244 17.80 23.89 -33.97
N LEU A 245 17.99 24.84 -33.05
CA LEU A 245 17.52 24.70 -31.67
C LEU A 245 15.98 24.63 -31.59
N PHE A 246 15.28 25.47 -32.34
CA PHE A 246 13.83 25.43 -32.47
C PHE A 246 13.37 24.06 -32.97
N SER A 247 13.95 23.56 -34.06
CA SER A 247 13.59 22.27 -34.66
C SER A 247 13.78 21.12 -33.67
N ALA A 248 14.93 21.09 -32.98
CA ALA A 248 15.21 20.08 -31.97
C ALA A 248 14.18 20.12 -30.82
N LEU A 249 13.89 21.31 -30.29
CA LEU A 249 12.92 21.48 -29.20
C LEU A 249 11.49 21.20 -29.64
N TYR A 250 11.13 21.50 -30.89
CA TYR A 250 9.82 21.24 -31.46
C TYR A 250 9.55 19.74 -31.57
N ILE A 251 10.51 18.99 -32.13
CA ILE A 251 10.46 17.53 -32.22
C ILE A 251 10.40 16.90 -30.82
N ALA A 252 11.25 17.37 -29.90
CA ALA A 252 11.25 16.92 -28.51
C ALA A 252 9.91 17.17 -27.81
N ASN A 253 9.24 18.29 -28.08
CA ASN A 253 7.90 18.57 -27.56
C ASN A 253 6.85 17.56 -28.07
N ILE A 254 6.85 17.23 -29.36
CA ILE A 254 5.93 16.24 -29.94
C ILE A 254 6.15 14.89 -29.25
N TRP A 255 7.40 14.44 -29.17
CA TRP A 255 7.76 13.19 -28.49
C TRP A 255 7.34 13.19 -27.01
N GLY A 256 7.66 14.26 -26.28
CA GLY A 256 7.28 14.42 -24.88
C GLY A 256 5.77 14.39 -24.65
N SER A 257 4.99 14.87 -25.62
CA SER A 257 3.51 14.82 -25.57
C SER A 257 2.96 13.42 -25.82
N VAL A 258 3.64 12.62 -26.65
CA VAL A 258 3.33 11.18 -26.80
C VAL A 258 3.62 10.45 -25.49
N LEU A 259 4.73 10.78 -24.82
CA LEU A 259 5.12 10.17 -23.55
C LEU A 259 4.16 10.54 -22.41
N SER A 260 3.69 11.79 -22.35
CA SER A 260 2.77 12.26 -21.29
C SER A 260 1.46 11.45 -21.23
N VAL A 261 1.04 10.84 -22.34
CA VAL A 261 -0.11 9.92 -22.38
C VAL A 261 0.14 8.67 -21.54
N ASN A 262 1.35 8.11 -21.56
CA ASN A 262 1.69 6.97 -20.70
C ASN A 262 1.67 7.38 -19.24
N VAL A 263 2.32 8.51 -18.92
CA VAL A 263 2.40 8.99 -17.53
C VAL A 263 0.99 9.26 -16.98
N TYR A 264 0.13 9.90 -17.76
CA TYR A 264 -1.27 10.11 -17.41
C TYR A 264 -2.03 8.80 -17.11
N ARG A 265 -1.79 7.74 -17.90
CA ARG A 265 -2.43 6.43 -17.67
C ARG A 265 -1.91 5.76 -16.40
N THR A 266 -0.60 5.82 -16.17
CA THR A 266 0.03 5.25 -14.98
C THR A 266 -0.46 5.96 -13.71
N GLU A 267 -0.46 7.29 -13.70
CA GLU A 267 -0.97 8.10 -12.58
C GLU A 267 -2.44 7.77 -12.27
N LEU A 268 -3.27 7.65 -13.31
CA LEU A 268 -4.68 7.32 -13.16
C LEU A 268 -4.89 5.93 -12.58
N ASN A 269 -4.15 4.93 -13.07
CA ASN A 269 -4.22 3.57 -12.55
C ASN A 269 -3.72 3.49 -11.11
N SER A 270 -2.56 4.09 -10.81
CA SER A 270 -1.99 4.12 -9.46
C SER A 270 -2.90 4.82 -8.45
N THR A 271 -3.46 5.98 -8.81
CA THR A 271 -4.44 6.70 -7.96
C THR A 271 -5.67 5.85 -7.68
N LEU A 272 -6.10 5.07 -8.66
CA LEU A 272 -7.25 4.18 -8.50
C LEU A 272 -6.91 2.99 -7.59
N ASP A 273 -5.74 2.38 -7.77
CA ASP A 273 -5.28 1.25 -6.96
C ASP A 273 -5.13 1.65 -5.50
N GLU A 274 -4.55 2.82 -5.23
CA GLU A 274 -4.44 3.38 -3.88
C GLU A 274 -5.80 3.58 -3.22
N LYS A 275 -6.79 4.09 -3.97
CA LYS A 275 -8.16 4.26 -3.46
C LYS A 275 -8.83 2.93 -3.16
N ILE A 276 -8.67 1.94 -4.04
CA ILE A 276 -9.20 0.60 -3.80
C ILE A 276 -8.56 -0.03 -2.56
N LEU A 277 -7.23 0.01 -2.44
CA LEU A 277 -6.50 -0.51 -1.28
C LEU A 277 -6.94 0.17 0.02
N LEU A 278 -7.18 1.48 -0.01
CA LEU A 278 -7.72 2.22 1.13
C LEU A 278 -9.13 1.73 1.50
N ASP A 279 -10.02 1.54 0.53
CA ASP A 279 -11.37 1.02 0.75
C ASP A 279 -11.36 -0.43 1.25
N LEU A 280 -10.33 -1.22 0.94
CA LEU A 280 -10.13 -2.56 1.50
C LEU A 280 -9.59 -2.54 2.94
N HIS A 281 -8.82 -1.52 3.30
CA HIS A 281 -8.23 -1.38 4.62
C HIS A 281 -9.25 -0.92 5.68
N ILE A 282 -10.04 0.11 5.39
CA ILE A 282 -10.91 0.78 6.37
C ILE A 282 -11.83 -0.21 7.14
N PRO A 283 -12.50 -1.18 6.48
CA PRO A 283 -13.36 -2.13 7.16
C PRO A 283 -12.65 -3.00 8.18
N LEU A 284 -11.40 -3.39 7.92
CA LEU A 284 -10.62 -4.20 8.87
C LEU A 284 -10.42 -3.45 10.18
N ARG A 285 -10.23 -2.14 10.10
CA ARG A 285 -10.12 -1.31 11.28
C ARG A 285 -11.45 -1.16 12.01
N SER A 286 -12.57 -1.05 11.29
CA SER A 286 -13.89 -0.86 11.90
C SER A 286 -14.50 -2.13 12.48
N ILE A 287 -14.15 -3.31 11.95
CA ILE A 287 -14.71 -4.59 12.36
C ILE A 287 -13.87 -5.23 13.47
N PHE A 288 -12.55 -5.03 13.45
CA PHE A 288 -11.64 -5.74 14.35
C PHE A 288 -10.90 -4.86 15.38
N ASN A 289 -11.03 -3.54 15.35
CA ASN A 289 -10.51 -2.64 16.40
C ASN A 289 -11.62 -1.77 16.97
#